data_AF-A0A528BEU1-F1
#
_entry.id   AF-A0A528BEU1-F1
#
_cell.length_a   1.000
_cell.length_b   1.000
_cell.length_c   1.000
_cell.angle_alpha   90.00
_cell.angle_beta   90.00
_cell.angle_gamma   90.00
#
_symmetry.space_group_name_H-M   'P 1'
#
loop_
_entity.id
_entity.type
_entity.pdbx_description
1 polymer ?
#
loop_
_entity_poly.entity_id
_entity_poly.type
_entity_poly.pdbx_seq_one_letter_code
_entity_poly.pdbx_strand_id
1 'polypeptide(L)'
;LAPFGIMALGMTVVIITGGIDLSVGSIMGLVVIVAGLFLTWHYPWYIAFAMGLFSGLACGAVNGFFVAYVGMPSFVVTLGMLSVARSLAVVFSANQMLYQFGPDAPIVKAIGQAKWPRHGPEDWAPHWIPELSSQFWTMVILALIVGFVFNFTAWARHLFAIGGNEEAARLTGVPVDWIKFQAYLFSAFTASVASLLLLGYNGSAINA
;
A
#
# COMPACT_ATOMS: atom_id res chain seq x y z
N LEU A 1 -2.39 2.10 -13.96
CA LEU A 1 -3.48 1.17 -13.55
C LEU A 1 -3.01 0.13 -12.53
N ALA A 2 -1.86 -0.53 -12.73
CA ALA A 2 -1.35 -1.53 -11.78
C ALA A 2 -1.26 -1.08 -10.30
N PRO A 3 -0.83 0.15 -9.96
CA PRO A 3 -0.82 0.62 -8.57
C PRO A 3 -2.21 0.64 -7.91
N PHE A 4 -3.25 1.01 -8.67
CA PHE A 4 -4.64 0.96 -8.17
C PHE A 4 -5.12 -0.47 -7.93
N GLY A 5 -4.68 -1.43 -8.77
CA GLY A 5 -4.94 -2.86 -8.56
C GLY A 5 -4.30 -3.39 -7.28
N ILE A 6 -3.06 -2.98 -6.98
CA ILE A 6 -2.38 -3.32 -5.72
C ILE A 6 -3.18 -2.80 -4.52
N MET A 7 -3.62 -1.54 -4.56
CA MET A 7 -4.45 -0.96 -3.50
C MET A 7 -5.81 -1.67 -3.35
N ALA A 8 -6.43 -2.08 -4.46
CA ALA A 8 -7.70 -2.79 -4.44
C ALA A 8 -7.61 -4.13 -3.70
N LEU A 9 -6.46 -4.83 -3.77
CA LEU A 9 -6.23 -6.06 -2.99
C LEU A 9 -6.30 -5.80 -1.48
N GLY A 10 -5.68 -4.71 -1.01
CA GLY A 10 -5.77 -4.31 0.39
C GLY A 10 -7.18 -3.92 0.81
N MET A 11 -7.86 -3.13 -0.02
CA MET A 11 -9.24 -2.72 0.22
C MET A 11 -10.23 -3.89 0.29
N THR A 12 -9.98 -4.94 -0.49
CA THR A 12 -10.82 -6.16 -0.47
C THR A 12 -10.83 -6.79 0.92
N VAL A 13 -9.67 -6.86 1.59
CA VAL A 13 -9.56 -7.39 2.96
C VAL A 13 -10.39 -6.56 3.94
N VAL A 14 -10.32 -5.23 3.85
CA VAL A 14 -11.07 -4.33 4.73
C VAL A 14 -12.58 -4.47 4.52
N ILE A 15 -13.03 -4.51 3.26
CA ILE A 15 -14.45 -4.64 2.90
C ILE A 15 -15.02 -5.97 3.39
N ILE A 16 -14.25 -7.06 3.30
CA ILE A 16 -14.70 -8.37 3.80
C ILE A 16 -14.99 -8.33 5.30
N THR A 17 -14.25 -7.55 6.08
CA THR A 17 -14.53 -7.39 7.52
C THR A 17 -15.71 -6.46 7.84
N GLY A 18 -16.42 -5.95 6.83
CA GLY A 18 -17.47 -4.94 6.99
C GLY A 18 -16.94 -3.52 7.22
N GLY A 19 -15.65 -3.28 6.98
CA GLY A 19 -14.98 -2.00 7.14
C GLY A 19 -14.96 -1.16 5.86
N ILE A 20 -14.61 0.13 6.01
CA ILE A 20 -14.31 1.03 4.91
C ILE A 20 -13.02 1.78 5.25
N ASP A 21 -12.06 1.81 4.33
CA ASP A 21 -10.84 2.61 4.46
C ASP A 21 -10.78 3.69 3.39
N LEU A 22 -11.12 4.92 3.77
CA LEU A 22 -11.06 6.09 2.88
C LEU A 22 -9.67 6.72 2.83
N SER A 23 -8.79 6.38 3.78
CA SER A 23 -7.50 7.04 3.95
C SER A 23 -6.43 6.56 2.97
N VAL A 24 -6.65 5.45 2.27
CA VAL A 24 -5.68 4.78 1.37
C VAL A 24 -5.03 5.76 0.38
N GLY A 25 -5.82 6.66 -0.22
CA GLY A 25 -5.29 7.66 -1.16
C GLY A 25 -4.36 8.68 -0.49
N SER A 26 -4.73 9.17 0.70
CA SER A 26 -3.90 10.12 1.44
C SER A 26 -2.69 9.48 2.10
N ILE A 27 -2.79 8.20 2.51
CA ILE A 27 -1.63 7.40 2.95
C ILE A 27 -0.64 7.25 1.79
N MET A 28 -1.11 6.94 0.58
CA MET A 28 -0.26 6.90 -0.61
C MET A 28 0.47 8.23 -0.81
N GLY A 29 -0.24 9.36 -0.67
CA GLY A 29 0.33 10.72 -0.70
C GLY A 29 1.38 10.97 0.39
N LEU A 30 1.13 10.53 1.62
CA LEU A 30 2.11 10.67 2.70
C LEU A 30 3.37 9.83 2.45
N VAL A 31 3.19 8.58 2.03
CA VAL A 31 4.29 7.63 1.77
C VAL A 31 5.21 8.17 0.67
N VAL A 32 4.66 8.70 -0.42
CA VAL A 32 5.45 9.22 -1.55
C VAL A 32 6.27 10.45 -1.11
N ILE A 33 5.70 11.31 -0.27
CA ILE A 33 6.39 12.50 0.24
C ILE A 33 7.47 12.16 1.25
N VAL A 34 7.19 11.25 2.20
CA VAL A 34 8.20 10.80 3.15
C VAL A 34 9.36 10.15 2.39
N ALA A 35 9.10 9.24 1.46
CA ALA A 35 10.16 8.64 0.65
C ALA A 35 10.90 9.70 -0.20
N GLY A 36 10.17 10.63 -0.83
CA GLY A 36 10.74 11.72 -1.62
C GLY A 36 11.67 12.64 -0.81
N LEU A 37 11.30 12.99 0.42
CA LEU A 37 12.11 13.83 1.31
C LEU A 37 13.45 13.18 1.64
N PHE A 38 13.44 11.89 2.01
CA PHE A 38 14.68 11.18 2.31
C PHE A 38 15.59 11.08 1.07
N LEU A 39 15.02 10.92 -0.13
CA LEU A 39 15.79 10.95 -1.39
C LEU A 39 16.37 12.34 -1.69
N THR A 40 15.65 13.41 -1.35
CA THR A 40 16.14 14.79 -1.49
C THR A 40 17.22 15.12 -0.45
N TRP A 41 17.18 14.51 0.74
CA TRP A 41 18.23 14.59 1.75
C TRP A 41 19.45 13.69 1.45
N HIS A 42 19.54 13.14 0.24
CA HIS A 42 20.63 12.26 -0.19
C HIS A 42 20.79 10.97 0.63
N TYR A 43 19.75 10.53 1.35
CA TYR A 43 19.75 9.19 1.92
C TYR A 43 19.63 8.15 0.80
N PRO A 44 20.21 6.95 1.00
CA PRO A 44 20.13 5.89 0.02
C PRO A 44 18.69 5.39 -0.15
N TRP A 45 18.40 4.89 -1.35
CA TRP A 45 17.03 4.51 -1.74
C TRP A 45 16.34 3.53 -0.79
N TYR A 46 17.09 2.60 -0.19
CA TYR A 46 16.54 1.61 0.74
C TYR A 46 16.04 2.24 2.05
N ILE A 47 16.71 3.30 2.56
CA ILE A 47 16.24 4.04 3.74
C ILE A 47 14.99 4.83 3.37
N ALA A 48 14.99 5.49 2.22
CA ALA A 48 13.82 6.25 1.76
C ALA A 48 12.58 5.34 1.62
N PHE A 49 12.74 4.16 1.04
CA PHE A 49 11.65 3.19 0.87
C PHE A 49 11.21 2.61 2.22
N ALA A 50 12.16 2.31 3.12
CA ALA A 50 11.84 1.84 4.46
C ALA A 50 11.06 2.88 5.27
N MET A 51 11.46 4.15 5.20
CA MET A 51 10.76 5.25 5.91
C MET A 51 9.39 5.54 5.30
N GLY A 52 9.26 5.50 3.97
CA GLY A 52 7.98 5.57 3.29
C GLY A 52 7.05 4.44 3.75
N LEU A 53 7.50 3.19 3.68
CA LEU A 53 6.73 2.03 4.12
C LEU A 53 6.34 2.12 5.60
N PHE A 54 7.28 2.54 6.45
CA PHE A 54 7.03 2.73 7.88
C PHE A 54 5.94 3.78 8.12
N SER A 55 5.97 4.90 7.42
CA SER A 55 4.95 5.95 7.57
C SER A 55 3.55 5.44 7.23
N GLY A 56 3.40 4.68 6.14
CA GLY A 56 2.11 4.10 5.77
C GLY A 56 1.66 3.02 6.75
N LEU A 57 2.55 2.12 7.17
CA LEU A 57 2.23 1.12 8.19
C LEU A 57 1.84 1.75 9.53
N ALA A 58 2.47 2.86 9.92
CA ALA A 58 2.09 3.60 11.12
C ALA A 58 0.67 4.15 11.01
N CYS A 59 0.28 4.72 9.87
CA CYS A 59 -1.09 5.16 9.62
C CYS A 59 -2.09 3.98 9.64
N GLY A 60 -1.73 2.86 9.02
CA GLY A 60 -2.55 1.63 9.03
C GLY A 60 -2.72 1.05 10.43
N ALA A 61 -1.66 1.08 11.25
CA ALA A 61 -1.69 0.65 12.64
C ALA A 61 -2.58 1.55 13.49
N VAL A 62 -2.52 2.87 13.30
CA VAL A 62 -3.41 3.83 13.97
C VAL A 62 -4.87 3.55 13.60
N ASN A 63 -5.18 3.43 12.30
CA ASN A 63 -6.53 3.10 11.85
C ASN A 63 -7.01 1.76 12.43
N GLY A 64 -6.19 0.72 12.29
CA GLY A 64 -6.49 -0.61 12.81
C GLY A 64 -6.70 -0.61 14.31
N PHE A 65 -5.91 0.15 15.06
CA PHE A 65 -6.01 0.23 16.52
C PHE A 65 -7.35 0.83 16.95
N PHE A 66 -7.73 1.99 16.40
CA PHE A 66 -8.98 2.66 16.75
C PHE A 66 -10.22 1.88 16.30
N VAL A 67 -10.17 1.25 15.12
CA VAL A 67 -11.30 0.46 14.63
C VAL A 67 -11.45 -0.85 15.38
N ALA A 68 -10.34 -1.55 15.65
CA ALA A 68 -10.41 -2.89 16.21
C ALA A 68 -10.47 -2.92 17.73
N TYR A 69 -9.66 -2.11 18.42
CA TYR A 69 -9.57 -2.18 19.89
C TYR A 69 -10.46 -1.16 20.58
N VAL A 70 -10.61 0.04 20.00
CA VAL A 70 -11.47 1.08 20.57
C VAL A 70 -12.93 0.93 20.11
N GLY A 71 -13.18 0.15 19.05
CA GLY A 71 -14.53 -0.10 18.53
C GLY A 71 -15.13 1.13 17.83
N MET A 72 -14.30 2.07 17.36
CA MET A 72 -14.79 3.24 16.64
C MET A 72 -15.27 2.85 15.23
N PRO A 73 -16.31 3.52 14.67
CA PRO A 73 -16.71 3.32 13.28
C PRO A 73 -15.55 3.60 12.31
N SER A 74 -15.27 2.64 11.42
CA SER A 74 -14.18 2.68 10.44
C SER A 74 -14.19 3.91 9.53
N PHE A 75 -15.39 4.32 9.13
CA PHE A 75 -15.59 5.51 8.31
C PHE A 75 -15.05 6.78 8.99
N VAL A 76 -15.32 6.97 10.29
CA VAL A 76 -14.90 8.17 11.03
C VAL A 76 -13.39 8.18 11.22
N VAL A 77 -12.82 7.04 11.62
CA VAL A 77 -11.37 6.90 11.83
C VAL A 77 -10.61 7.16 10.54
N THR A 78 -11.05 6.54 9.44
CA THR A 78 -10.34 6.66 8.15
C THR A 78 -10.56 8.01 7.46
N LEU A 79 -11.70 8.69 7.66
CA LEU A 79 -11.84 10.10 7.26
C LEU A 79 -10.93 11.04 8.05
N GLY A 80 -10.79 10.81 9.36
CA GLY A 80 -9.85 11.54 10.20
C GLY A 80 -8.41 11.35 9.71
N MET A 81 -8.02 10.10 9.47
CA MET A 81 -6.69 9.75 8.96
C MET A 81 -6.44 10.30 7.55
N LEU A 82 -7.44 10.31 6.68
CA LEU A 82 -7.38 10.97 5.37
C LEU A 82 -6.93 12.44 5.55
N SER A 83 -7.59 13.17 6.45
CA SER A 83 -7.28 14.58 6.71
C SER A 83 -5.87 14.76 7.31
N VAL A 84 -5.49 13.91 8.27
CA VAL A 84 -4.17 13.96 8.91
C VAL A 84 -3.05 13.63 7.91
N ALA A 85 -3.15 12.51 7.20
CA ALA A 85 -2.14 12.07 6.23
C ALA A 85 -1.95 13.11 5.12
N ARG A 86 -3.05 13.65 4.61
CA ARG A 86 -3.01 14.70 3.59
C ARG A 86 -2.36 15.97 4.11
N SER A 87 -2.72 16.41 5.31
CA SER A 87 -2.14 17.61 5.92
C SER A 87 -0.64 17.45 6.16
N LEU A 88 -0.21 16.30 6.68
CA LEU A 88 1.20 15.99 6.87
C LEU A 88 1.96 15.96 5.54
N ALA A 89 1.39 15.35 4.49
CA ALA A 89 2.01 15.35 3.16
C ALA A 89 2.23 16.78 2.63
N VAL A 90 1.23 17.66 2.76
CA VAL A 90 1.33 19.07 2.34
C VAL A 90 2.37 19.85 3.16
N VAL A 91 2.40 19.66 4.48
CA VAL A 91 3.37 20.35 5.36
C VAL A 91 4.79 19.89 5.06
N PHE A 92 5.01 18.58 4.92
CA PHE A 92 6.32 17.99 4.66
C PHE A 92 6.88 18.32 3.29
N SER A 93 6.03 18.43 2.28
CA SER A 93 6.42 18.83 0.92
C SER A 93 6.53 20.34 0.73
N ALA A 94 6.15 21.15 1.73
CA ALA A 94 5.95 22.60 1.60
C ALA A 94 5.05 22.98 0.40
N ASN A 95 4.07 22.12 0.09
CA ASN A 95 3.20 22.21 -1.08
C ASN A 95 3.93 22.23 -2.44
N GLN A 96 5.12 21.62 -2.51
CA GLN A 96 5.91 21.51 -3.73
C GLN A 96 6.04 20.05 -4.17
N MET A 97 6.20 19.87 -5.48
CA MET A 97 6.54 18.57 -6.07
C MET A 97 8.03 18.32 -5.88
N LEU A 98 8.40 17.18 -5.30
CA LEU A 98 9.81 16.82 -5.12
C LEU A 98 10.28 16.01 -6.32
N TYR A 99 11.18 16.57 -7.13
CA TYR A 99 11.74 15.93 -8.33
C TYR A 99 13.28 15.86 -8.33
N GLN A 100 13.91 16.57 -7.40
CA GLN A 100 15.36 16.51 -7.18
C GLN A 100 15.67 15.38 -6.20
N PHE A 101 15.67 14.16 -6.73
CA PHE A 101 16.19 13.00 -6.02
C PHE A 101 17.70 12.96 -6.21
N GLY A 102 18.44 12.64 -5.15
CA GLY A 102 19.90 12.63 -5.15
C GLY A 102 20.54 11.60 -6.10
N PRO A 103 21.78 11.17 -5.85
CA PRO A 103 22.52 10.25 -6.73
C PRO A 103 21.79 8.94 -7.07
N ASP A 104 20.89 8.48 -6.18
CA ASP A 104 20.12 7.24 -6.32
C ASP A 104 18.83 7.39 -7.15
N ALA A 105 18.54 8.60 -7.67
CA ALA A 105 17.39 8.83 -8.56
C ALA A 105 17.29 7.84 -9.74
N PRO A 106 18.39 7.45 -10.41
CA PRO A 106 18.34 6.47 -11.50
C PRO A 106 17.91 5.08 -11.03
N ILE A 107 18.28 4.66 -9.82
CA ILE A 107 17.92 3.36 -9.24
C ILE A 107 16.43 3.34 -8.91
N VAL A 108 15.93 4.39 -8.25
CA VAL A 108 14.50 4.53 -7.92
C VAL A 108 13.65 4.53 -9.19
N LYS A 109 14.09 5.25 -10.23
CA LYS A 109 13.44 5.24 -11.56
C LYS A 109 13.51 3.86 -12.22
N ALA A 110 14.66 3.19 -12.15
CA ALA A 110 14.81 1.85 -12.70
C ALA A 110 13.86 0.83 -12.05
N ILE A 111 13.64 0.91 -10.73
CA ILE A 111 12.69 0.03 -10.02
C ILE A 111 11.26 0.25 -10.53
N GLY A 112 10.83 1.51 -10.69
CA GLY A 112 9.48 1.83 -11.13
C GLY A 112 9.22 1.69 -12.63
N GLN A 113 10.26 1.79 -13.46
CA GLN A 113 10.17 1.74 -14.93
C GLN A 113 10.72 0.45 -15.55
N ALA A 114 11.26 -0.47 -14.73
CA ALA A 114 11.73 -1.77 -15.23
C ALA A 114 10.61 -2.47 -16.01
N LYS A 115 10.96 -3.04 -17.16
CA LYS A 115 10.05 -3.83 -18.00
C LYS A 115 10.55 -5.26 -18.12
N TRP A 116 9.62 -6.20 -18.10
CA TRP A 116 9.88 -7.63 -18.26
C TRP A 116 8.68 -8.33 -18.96
N PRO A 117 8.89 -9.29 -19.88
CA PRO A 117 10.15 -9.66 -20.52
C PRO A 117 10.71 -8.52 -21.37
N ARG A 118 12.03 -8.47 -21.58
CA ARG A 118 12.66 -7.55 -22.54
C ARG A 118 12.66 -8.22 -23.91
N HIS A 119 12.44 -7.45 -24.98
CA HIS A 119 12.67 -7.92 -26.34
C HIS A 119 14.03 -7.42 -26.84
N GLY A 120 15.09 -8.11 -26.43
CA GLY A 120 16.42 -7.98 -27.00
C GLY A 120 16.68 -9.02 -28.10
N PRO A 121 17.71 -8.81 -28.95
CA PRO A 121 18.12 -9.77 -29.99
C PRO A 121 18.51 -11.17 -29.47
N GLU A 122 18.80 -11.29 -28.17
CA GLU A 122 19.23 -12.52 -27.49
C GLU A 122 18.19 -13.06 -26.49
N ASP A 123 17.00 -12.48 -26.42
CA ASP A 123 16.01 -12.87 -25.41
C ASP A 123 15.18 -14.10 -25.83
N TRP A 124 15.01 -15.03 -24.87
CA TRP A 124 14.27 -16.29 -25.03
C TRP A 124 12.73 -16.09 -25.07
N ALA A 125 12.25 -14.88 -24.83
CA ALA A 125 10.83 -14.59 -24.68
C ALA A 125 10.12 -14.59 -26.06
N PRO A 126 8.99 -15.30 -26.19
CA PRO A 126 8.20 -15.26 -27.41
C PRO A 126 7.70 -13.84 -27.71
N HIS A 127 7.81 -13.40 -28.97
CA HIS A 127 7.52 -12.02 -29.38
C HIS A 127 6.03 -11.61 -29.25
N TRP A 128 5.15 -12.56 -28.91
CA TRP A 128 3.72 -12.31 -28.68
C TRP A 128 3.41 -11.86 -27.25
N ILE A 129 4.38 -11.94 -26.32
CA ILE A 129 4.19 -11.48 -24.94
C ILE A 129 4.56 -9.99 -24.87
N PRO A 130 3.64 -9.08 -24.52
CA PRO A 130 3.97 -7.66 -24.41
C PRO A 130 4.96 -7.38 -23.27
N GLU A 131 5.80 -6.36 -23.42
CA GLU A 131 6.67 -5.90 -22.33
C GLU A 131 5.83 -5.27 -21.22
N LEU A 132 5.77 -5.92 -20.06
CA LEU A 132 4.97 -5.45 -18.94
C LEU A 132 5.85 -4.71 -17.93
N SER A 133 5.35 -3.58 -17.43
CA SER A 133 6.02 -2.81 -16.38
C SER A 133 6.16 -3.63 -15.09
N SER A 134 7.22 -3.40 -14.32
CA SER A 134 7.50 -4.01 -13.01
C SER A 134 6.33 -3.87 -12.04
N GLN A 135 5.56 -2.80 -12.19
CA GLN A 135 4.33 -2.54 -11.44
C GLN A 135 3.26 -3.61 -11.70
N PHE A 136 3.12 -4.06 -12.95
CA PHE A 136 2.17 -5.10 -13.31
C PHE A 136 2.58 -6.43 -12.69
N TRP A 137 3.86 -6.80 -12.77
CA TRP A 137 4.37 -8.02 -12.16
C TRP A 137 4.24 -8.01 -10.64
N THR A 138 4.50 -6.87 -9.99
CA THR A 138 4.31 -6.74 -8.54
C THR A 138 2.83 -6.93 -8.17
N MET A 139 1.92 -6.37 -8.96
CA MET A 139 0.48 -6.60 -8.79
C MET A 139 0.11 -8.07 -8.95
N VAL A 140 0.59 -8.76 -9.99
CA VAL A 140 0.30 -10.18 -10.22
C VAL A 140 0.85 -11.04 -9.09
N ILE A 141 2.09 -10.81 -8.65
CA ILE A 141 2.71 -11.54 -7.55
C ILE A 141 1.92 -11.31 -6.25
N LEU A 142 1.58 -10.06 -5.91
CA LEU A 142 0.76 -9.76 -4.74
C LEU A 142 -0.63 -10.38 -4.85
N ALA A 143 -1.26 -10.35 -6.03
CA ALA A 143 -2.57 -10.97 -6.25
C ALA A 143 -2.51 -12.50 -6.07
N LEU A 144 -1.45 -13.15 -6.55
CA LEU A 144 -1.25 -14.59 -6.34
C LEU A 144 -1.01 -14.92 -4.87
N ILE A 145 -0.20 -14.13 -4.16
CA ILE A 145 0.03 -14.29 -2.71
C ILE A 145 -1.28 -14.11 -1.94
N VAL A 146 -1.99 -13.01 -2.18
CA VAL A 146 -3.28 -12.72 -1.53
C VAL A 146 -4.30 -13.80 -1.88
N GLY A 147 -4.39 -14.20 -3.15
CA GLY A 147 -5.27 -15.28 -3.60
C GLY A 147 -4.95 -16.61 -2.91
N PHE A 148 -3.66 -16.96 -2.78
CA PHE A 148 -3.24 -18.15 -2.04
C PHE A 148 -3.64 -18.03 -0.56
N VAL A 149 -3.36 -16.91 0.08
CA VAL A 149 -3.74 -16.66 1.48
C VAL A 149 -5.26 -16.80 1.66
N PHE A 150 -6.04 -16.25 0.73
CA PHE A 150 -7.50 -16.29 0.76
C PHE A 150 -8.08 -17.70 0.63
N ASN A 151 -7.47 -18.53 -0.23
CA ASN A 151 -7.97 -19.88 -0.49
C ASN A 151 -7.47 -20.90 0.55
N PHE A 152 -6.27 -20.71 1.11
CA PHE A 152 -5.59 -21.78 1.86
C PHE A 152 -5.34 -21.47 3.33
N THR A 153 -5.59 -20.26 3.84
CA THR A 153 -5.27 -19.92 5.25
C THR A 153 -6.50 -19.76 6.14
N ALA A 154 -6.30 -20.01 7.45
CA ALA A 154 -7.33 -19.77 8.47
C ALA A 154 -7.68 -18.28 8.63
N TRP A 155 -6.70 -17.40 8.39
CA TRP A 155 -6.87 -15.95 8.47
C TRP A 155 -8.02 -15.46 7.58
N ALA A 156 -8.09 -15.94 6.33
CA ALA A 156 -9.16 -15.59 5.42
C ALA A 156 -10.54 -16.05 5.89
N ARG A 157 -10.65 -17.29 6.41
CA ARG A 157 -11.91 -17.80 6.96
C ARG A 157 -12.42 -16.93 8.11
N HIS A 158 -11.51 -16.44 8.95
CA HIS A 158 -11.88 -15.54 10.03
C HIS A 158 -12.32 -14.16 9.53
N LEU A 159 -11.69 -13.60 8.49
CA LEU A 159 -12.16 -12.36 7.86
C LEU A 159 -13.61 -12.48 7.38
N PHE A 160 -13.94 -13.55 6.65
CA PHE A 160 -15.31 -13.80 6.18
C PHE A 160 -16.30 -14.04 7.32
N ALA A 161 -15.88 -14.72 8.39
CA ALA A 161 -16.72 -14.92 9.57
C ALA A 161 -17.06 -13.59 10.26
N ILE A 162 -16.08 -12.69 10.40
CA ILE A 162 -16.27 -11.35 10.97
C ILE A 162 -17.22 -10.52 10.09
N GLY A 163 -17.08 -10.59 8.76
CA GLY A 163 -17.95 -9.89 7.81
C GLY A 163 -19.41 -10.33 7.85
N GLY A 164 -19.66 -11.61 8.13
CA GLY A 164 -21.02 -12.15 8.24
C GLY A 164 -21.70 -11.75 9.54
N ASN A 165 -21.05 -11.99 10.68
CA ASN A 165 -21.54 -11.56 11.98
C ASN A 165 -20.37 -11.51 12.99
N GLU A 166 -19.97 -10.30 13.34
CA GLU A 166 -18.87 -10.05 14.27
C GLU A 166 -19.10 -10.63 15.67
N GLU A 167 -20.32 -10.53 16.20
CA GLU A 167 -20.66 -11.00 17.54
C GLU A 167 -20.60 -12.54 17.59
N ALA A 168 -21.15 -13.20 16.57
CA ALA A 168 -21.06 -14.66 16.44
C ALA A 168 -19.62 -15.15 16.25
N ALA A 169 -18.81 -14.42 15.47
CA ALA A 169 -17.38 -14.72 15.31
C ALA A 169 -16.64 -14.64 16.65
N ARG A 170 -16.95 -13.63 17.48
CA ARG A 170 -16.36 -13.48 18.82
C ARG A 170 -16.77 -14.63 19.76
N LEU A 171 -18.03 -15.03 19.74
CA LEU A 171 -18.54 -16.15 20.56
C LEU A 171 -17.94 -17.51 20.16
N THR A 172 -17.49 -17.65 18.92
CA THR A 172 -16.81 -18.87 18.41
C THR A 172 -15.29 -18.84 18.61
N GLY A 173 -14.77 -17.85 19.34
CA GLY A 173 -13.35 -17.76 19.71
C GLY A 173 -12.45 -17.14 18.65
N VAL A 174 -13.00 -16.52 17.60
CA VAL A 174 -12.21 -15.80 16.61
C VAL A 174 -11.62 -14.52 17.24
N PRO A 175 -10.31 -14.24 17.12
CA PRO A 175 -9.71 -13.02 17.64
C PRO A 175 -10.05 -11.82 16.73
N VAL A 176 -11.31 -11.38 16.79
CA VAL A 176 -11.89 -10.33 15.92
C VAL A 176 -11.01 -9.08 15.86
N ASP A 177 -10.59 -8.58 17.01
CA ASP A 177 -9.86 -7.30 17.11
C ASP A 177 -8.49 -7.40 16.42
N TRP A 178 -7.77 -8.50 16.63
CA TRP A 178 -6.49 -8.72 15.96
C TRP A 178 -6.63 -8.82 14.44
N ILE A 179 -7.68 -9.47 13.96
CA ILE A 179 -7.89 -9.69 12.53
C ILE A 179 -8.33 -8.40 11.83
N LYS A 180 -9.18 -7.59 12.48
CA LYS A 180 -9.50 -6.24 12.01
C LYS A 180 -8.26 -5.35 11.98
N PHE A 181 -7.43 -5.38 13.02
CA PHE A 181 -6.17 -4.63 13.03
C PHE A 181 -5.27 -5.00 11.84
N GLN A 182 -5.10 -6.31 11.59
CA GLN A 182 -4.35 -6.82 10.45
C GLN A 182 -4.94 -6.39 9.10
N ALA A 183 -6.27 -6.28 8.98
CA ALA A 183 -6.93 -5.84 7.76
C ALA A 183 -6.52 -4.40 7.38
N TYR A 184 -6.58 -3.45 8.32
CA TYR A 184 -6.16 -2.06 8.06
C TYR A 184 -4.65 -1.93 7.87
N LEU A 185 -3.85 -2.71 8.60
CA LEU A 185 -2.41 -2.74 8.42
C LEU A 185 -2.03 -3.25 7.02
N PHE A 186 -2.71 -4.29 6.54
CA PHE A 186 -2.51 -4.85 5.20
C PHE A 186 -2.98 -3.87 4.10
N SER A 187 -4.10 -3.18 4.31
CA SER A 187 -4.55 -2.09 3.44
C SER A 187 -3.45 -1.04 3.26
N ALA A 188 -2.93 -0.51 4.36
CA ALA A 188 -1.88 0.50 4.33
C ALA A 188 -0.55 -0.03 3.76
N PHE A 189 -0.21 -1.30 3.99
CA PHE A 189 0.93 -1.95 3.36
C PHE A 189 0.82 -1.93 1.83
N THR A 190 -0.31 -2.40 1.28
CA THR A 190 -0.52 -2.41 -0.17
C THR A 190 -0.52 -0.99 -0.76
N ALA A 191 -1.10 -0.02 -0.05
CA ALA A 191 -1.04 1.40 -0.41
C ALA A 191 0.39 1.94 -0.47
N SER A 192 1.22 1.56 0.51
CA SER A 192 2.62 1.98 0.59
C SER A 192 3.45 1.38 -0.55
N VAL A 193 3.28 0.09 -0.83
CA VAL A 193 3.96 -0.59 -1.95
C VAL A 193 3.56 0.05 -3.29
N ALA A 194 2.26 0.27 -3.49
CA ALA A 194 1.75 0.95 -4.68
C ALA A 194 2.34 2.38 -4.83
N SER A 195 2.44 3.11 -3.72
CA SER A 195 3.01 4.47 -3.67
C SER A 195 4.49 4.49 -4.07
N LEU A 196 5.30 3.61 -3.50
CA LEU A 196 6.74 3.55 -3.79
C LEU A 196 7.05 3.15 -5.24
N LEU A 197 6.24 2.27 -5.81
CA LEU A 197 6.32 1.92 -7.24
C LEU A 197 5.91 3.09 -8.14
N LEU A 198 4.92 3.88 -7.71
CA LEU A 198 4.48 5.07 -8.42
C LEU A 198 5.53 6.18 -8.35
N LEU A 199 6.20 6.36 -7.21
CA LEU A 199 7.34 7.26 -7.02
C LEU A 199 8.43 6.99 -8.05
N GLY A 200 8.84 5.72 -8.17
CA GLY A 200 9.84 5.30 -9.14
C GLY A 200 9.40 5.57 -10.57
N TYR A 201 8.15 5.27 -10.90
CA TYR A 201 7.63 5.44 -12.26
C TYR A 201 7.54 6.90 -12.68
N ASN A 202 6.99 7.75 -11.81
CA ASN A 202 6.84 9.19 -12.07
C ASN A 202 8.15 9.95 -11.95
N GLY A 203 9.15 9.39 -11.26
CA GLY A 203 10.41 10.08 -10.98
C GLY A 203 10.23 11.37 -10.20
N SER A 204 9.12 11.48 -9.46
CA SER A 204 8.73 12.66 -8.70
C SER A 204 7.70 12.30 -7.62
N ALA A 205 7.73 13.02 -6.50
CA ALA A 205 6.80 12.88 -5.39
C ALA A 205 5.76 14.01 -5.42
N ILE A 206 4.49 13.64 -5.38
CA ILE A 206 3.35 14.55 -5.52
C ILE A 206 2.42 14.34 -4.33
N ASN A 207 1.96 15.43 -3.72
CA ASN A 207 0.86 15.39 -2.75
C ASN A 207 -0.43 15.13 -3.54
N ALA A 208 -0.97 13.91 -3.51
CA ALA A 208 -2.30 13.61 -4.05
C ALA A 208 -3.40 14.17 -3.11
#